data_AF-A0A3C0N6U6-F1
#
_entry.id   AF-A0A3C0N6U6-F1
#
_cell.length_a   1.000
_cell.length_b   1.000
_cell.length_c   1.000
_cell.angle_alpha   90.00
_cell.angle_beta   90.00
_cell.angle_gamma   90.00
#
_symmetry.space_group_name_H-M   'P 1'
#
loop_
_entity.id
_entity.type
_entity.pdbx_description
1 polymer ?
#
loop_
_entity_poly.entity_id
_entity_poly.type
_entity_poly.pdbx_seq_one_letter_code
_entity_poly.pdbx_strand_id
1 'polypeptide(L)' 'RKLLDQLYTHNGQTLSQLCEHLDMTRQAVTKHLTVLETANLVVTVWHGREKLHYLNPVPIQEIYDR' A
#
# COMPACT_ATOMS: atom_id res chain seq x y z
N ARG A 1 -7.47 -5.84 6.07
CA ARG A 1 -7.40 -4.60 6.88
C ARG A 1 -5.97 -4.34 7.35
N LYS A 2 -5.32 -5.30 8.04
CA LYS A 2 -3.92 -5.20 8.50
C LYS A 2 -2.92 -4.52 7.54
N LEU A 3 -2.93 -4.81 6.24
CA LEU A 3 -1.99 -4.18 5.28
C LEU A 3 -2.21 -2.66 5.15
N LEU A 4 -3.46 -2.21 5.01
CA LEU A 4 -3.77 -0.77 4.96
C LEU A 4 -3.48 -0.11 6.31
N ASP A 5 -3.78 -0.78 7.42
CA ASP A 5 -3.47 -0.29 8.77
C ASP A 5 -1.95 -0.12 8.96
N GLN A 6 -1.15 -1.05 8.41
CA GLN A 6 0.31 -0.96 8.41
C GLN A 6 0.81 0.22 7.58
N LEU A 7 0.28 0.43 6.37
CA LEU A 7 0.66 1.57 5.53
C LEU A 7 0.18 2.92 6.08
N TYR A 8 -0.95 2.92 6.79
CA TYR A 8 -1.44 4.09 7.51
C TYR A 8 -0.51 4.48 8.66
N THR A 9 -0.02 3.49 9.41
CA THR A 9 0.89 3.72 10.55
C THR A 9 2.31 4.03 10.10
N HIS A 10 2.80 3.30 9.09
CA HIS A 10 4.15 3.40 8.54
C HIS A 10 4.09 3.42 7.02
N ASN A 11 4.16 4.60 6.45
CA ASN A 11 4.09 4.76 5.00
C ASN A 11 5.46 4.51 4.34
N GLY A 12 5.46 4.19 3.04
CA GLY A 12 6.71 4.03 2.28
C GLY A 12 7.48 2.76 2.62
N GLN A 13 6.77 1.63 2.69
CA GLN A 13 7.36 0.34 3.01
C GLN A 13 7.64 -0.48 1.73
N THR A 14 8.74 -1.23 1.75
CA THR A 14 9.01 -2.27 0.76
C THR A 14 8.09 -3.47 0.96
N LEU A 15 7.98 -4.33 -0.06
CA LEU A 15 7.27 -5.60 0.06
C LEU A 15 7.84 -6.47 1.20
N SER A 16 9.16 -6.45 1.40
CA SER A 16 9.82 -7.21 2.47
C SER A 16 9.36 -6.74 3.85
N GLN A 17 9.40 -5.43 4.10
CA GLN A 17 8.94 -4.84 5.37
C GLN A 17 7.46 -5.11 5.63
N LEU A 18 6.61 -5.05 4.61
CA LEU A 18 5.20 -5.41 4.75
C LEU A 18 5.00 -6.87 5.15
N CYS A 19 5.84 -7.79 4.64
CA CYS A 19 5.76 -9.20 5.01
C CYS A 19 6.18 -9.46 6.46
N GLU A 20 7.07 -8.65 7.04
CA GLU A 20 7.52 -8.82 8.43
C GLU A 20 6.40 -8.58 9.45
N HIS A 21 5.43 -7.73 9.10
CA HIS A 21 4.34 -7.30 9.98
C HIS A 21 3.02 -8.03 9.72
N LEU A 22 2.98 -8.92 8.72
CA LEU A 22 1.78 -9.60 8.27
C LEU A 22 1.96 -11.11 8.37
N ASP A 23 1.04 -11.77 9.07
CA ASP A 23 0.95 -13.22 9.12
C ASP A 23 0.32 -13.77 7.83
N MET A 24 1.01 -13.55 6.70
CA MET A 24 0.64 -14.05 5.39
C MET A 24 1.87 -14.20 4.50
N THR A 25 1.78 -15.06 3.48
CA THR A 25 2.89 -15.26 2.55
C THR A 25 3.16 -14.01 1.71
N ARG A 26 4.41 -13.83 1.26
CA ARG A 26 4.78 -12.76 0.32
C ARG A 26 3.86 -12.72 -0.91
N GLN A 27 3.49 -13.89 -1.44
CA GLN A 27 2.58 -13.98 -2.58
C GLN A 27 1.19 -13.43 -2.27
N ALA A 28 0.66 -13.71 -1.08
CA ALA A 28 -0.60 -13.14 -0.62
C ALA A 28 -0.49 -11.61 -0.49
N VAL A 29 0.59 -11.09 0.10
CA VAL A 29 0.84 -9.64 0.20
C VAL A 29 0.85 -8.99 -1.20
N THR A 30 1.57 -9.55 -2.16
CA THR A 30 1.60 -9.03 -3.53
C THR A 30 0.22 -9.02 -4.16
N LYS A 31 -0.56 -10.11 -4.03
CA LYS A 31 -1.93 -10.18 -4.55
C LYS A 31 -2.82 -9.09 -3.95
N HIS A 32 -2.70 -8.84 -2.64
CA HIS A 32 -3.43 -7.77 -1.99
C HIS A 32 -2.99 -6.39 -2.48
N LEU A 33 -1.69 -6.14 -2.62
CA LEU A 33 -1.16 -4.87 -3.12
C LEU A 33 -1.68 -4.57 -4.54
N THR A 34 -1.71 -5.56 -5.44
CA THR A 34 -2.26 -5.37 -6.80
C THR A 34 -3.73 -4.95 -6.78
N VAL A 35 -4.55 -5.58 -5.93
CA VAL A 35 -5.97 -5.22 -5.79
C VAL A 35 -6.12 -3.81 -5.23
N LEU A 36 -5.33 -3.44 -4.23
CA LEU A 36 -5.38 -2.12 -3.60
C LEU A 36 -4.86 -1.00 -4.51
N GLU A 37 -3.83 -1.28 -5.33
CA GLU A 37 -3.31 -0.37 -6.35
C GLU A 37 -4.35 -0.14 -7.45
N THR A 38 -5.04 -1.20 -7.89
CA THR A 38 -6.14 -1.10 -8.86
C THR A 38 -7.32 -0.30 -8.30
N ALA A 39 -7.58 -0.42 -7.00
CA ALA A 39 -8.61 0.36 -6.29
C ALA A 39 -8.15 1.79 -5.94
N ASN A 40 -6.95 2.20 -6.38
CA ASN A 40 -6.35 3.50 -6.07
C ASN A 40 -6.19 3.78 -4.57
N LEU A 41 -6.13 2.74 -3.72
CA LEU A 41 -5.96 2.87 -2.27
C LEU A 41 -4.48 2.82 -1.86
N VAL A 42 -3.62 2.27 -2.72
CA VAL A 42 -2.17 2.22 -2.53
C VAL A 42 -1.49 2.74 -3.79
N VAL A 43 -0.47 3.57 -3.62
CA VAL A 43 0.40 4.04 -4.71
C VAL A 43 1.80 3.48 -4.52
N THR A 44 2.52 3.27 -5.61
CA THR A 44 3.88 2.73 -5.58
C THR A 44 4.88 3.72 -6.17
N VAL A 45 6.02 3.89 -5.49
CA VAL A 45 7.09 4.80 -5.90
C VAL A 45 8.40 4.02 -5.91
N TRP A 46 9.20 4.24 -6.95
CA TRP A 46 10.55 3.68 -7.05
C TRP A 46 11.56 4.64 -6.42
N HIS A 47 12.30 4.15 -5.45
CA HIS A 47 13.44 4.86 -4.86
C HIS A 47 14.71 4.04 -5.10
N GLY A 48 15.48 4.43 -6.11
CA GLY A 48 16.63 3.64 -6.58
C GLY A 48 16.19 2.27 -7.08
N ARG A 49 16.60 1.20 -6.38
CA ARG A 49 16.24 -0.19 -6.71
C ARG A 49 15.07 -0.73 -5.87
N GLU A 50 14.52 0.09 -4.97
CA GLU A 50 13.45 -0.31 -4.07
C GLU A 50 12.10 0.18 -4.56
N LYS A 51 11.09 -0.70 -4.49
CA LYS A 51 9.69 -0.36 -4.73
C LYS A 51 9.01 -0.14 -3.38
N LEU A 52 8.65 1.12 -3.11
CA LEU A 52 7.98 1.54 -1.89
C LEU A 52 6.48 1.66 -2.13
N HIS A 53 5.70 1.27 -1.12
CA HIS A 53 4.24 1.25 -1.15
C HIS A 53 3.74 2.30 -0.17
N TYR A 54 2.79 3.11 -0.62
CA TYR A 54 2.20 4.16 0.16
C TYR A 54 0.68 4.07 0.17
N LEU A 55 0.05 4.39 1.30
CA LEU A 55 -1.38 4.65 1.34
C LEU A 55 -1.69 5.88 0.49
N ASN A 56 -2.69 5.77 -0.39
CA ASN A 56 -3.14 6.90 -1.18
C ASN A 56 -4.08 7.81 -0.36
N PRO A 57 -3.74 9.09 -0.12
CA PRO A 57 -4.57 10.00 0.68
C PRO A 57 -5.81 10.55 -0.07
N VAL A 58 -6.10 10.10 -1.29
CA VAL A 58 -7.02 10.80 -2.21
C VAL A 58 -8.55 10.70 -1.96
N PRO A 59 -9.18 9.94 -1.02
CA PRO A 59 -10.64 10.01 -0.90
C PRO A 59 -11.12 11.26 -0.12
N ILE A 60 -10.55 12.44 -0.40
CA ILE A 60 -11.05 13.75 0.05
C ILE A 60 -11.21 14.75 -1.11
N GLN A 61 -10.44 14.66 -2.21
CA GLN A 61 -10.57 15.61 -3.32
C GLN A 61 -11.74 15.30 -4.26
N GLU A 62 -12.06 14.02 -4.53
CA GLU A 62 -13.21 13.69 -5.39
C GLU A 62 -14.58 13.89 -4.72
N ILE A 63 -14.64 14.06 -3.40
CA ILE A 63 -15.89 14.36 -2.69
C ILE A 63 -16.18 15.87 -2.70
N TYR A 64 -15.17 16.72 -2.90
CA TYR A 64 -15.35 18.17 -2.88
C TYR A 64 -15.77 18.78 -4.23
N ASP A 65 -15.78 17.98 -5.30
CA ASP A 65 -16.06 18.44 -6.67
C ASP A 65 -17.41 17.95 -7.22
N ARG A 66 -18.37 17.60 -6.34
CA ARG A 66 -19.73 17.23 -6.72
C ARG A 66 -20.82 17.95 -5.94
#